data_AF-A0A938GVC9-F1
#
_entry.id   AF-A0A938GVC9-F1
#
_cell.length_a   1.000
_cell.length_b   1.000
_cell.length_c   1.000
_cell.angle_alpha   90.00
_cell.angle_beta   90.00
_cell.angle_gamma   90.00
#
_symmetry.space_group_name_H-M   'P 1'
#
loop_
_entity.id
_entity.type
_entity.pdbx_description
1 polymer ?
#
loop_
_entity_poly.entity_id
_entity_poly.type
_entity_poly.pdbx_seq_one_letter_code
_entity_poly.pdbx_strand_id
1 'polypeptide(L)'
;MKRSRIGALVVVVVAAGVAVGWRVWRVEPPDRVALRSFDAMKAGDLGSLRACYSESAWSELEKVTAIDGKAASVEDAIRVYMKRVRAVKVLSTTVETAGDQRQTALVKVVVGTDTGEEPETIHLVRAGGRWLID
;
A
#
# COMPACT_ATOMS: atom_id res chain seq x y z
N MET A 1 -1.67 -46.57 0.01
CA MET A 1 -2.84 -45.70 0.25
C MET A 1 -2.36 -44.24 0.34
N LYS A 2 -2.55 -43.47 -0.74
CA LYS A 2 -2.12 -42.06 -0.86
C LYS A 2 -3.11 -41.17 -0.09
N ARG A 3 -2.63 -40.45 0.95
CA ARG A 3 -3.42 -39.40 1.63
C ARG A 3 -3.18 -38.07 0.92
N SER A 4 -4.07 -37.72 -0.01
CA SER A 4 -4.14 -36.36 -0.57
C SER A 4 -4.58 -35.39 0.52
N ARG A 5 -3.69 -34.48 0.93
CA ARG A 5 -4.04 -33.33 1.75
C ARG A 5 -4.60 -32.26 0.81
N ILE A 6 -5.93 -32.14 0.78
CA ILE A 6 -6.60 -31.01 0.14
C ILE A 6 -6.27 -29.78 1.00
N GLY A 7 -5.40 -28.91 0.46
CA GLY A 7 -5.11 -27.62 1.05
C GLY A 7 -6.38 -26.78 1.03
N ALA A 8 -6.90 -26.46 2.21
CA ALA A 8 -8.05 -25.58 2.36
C ALA A 8 -7.65 -24.17 1.88
N LEU A 9 -8.20 -23.77 0.74
CA LEU A 9 -8.19 -22.41 0.25
C LEU A 9 -9.04 -21.56 1.22
N VAL A 10 -8.40 -20.83 2.12
CA VAL A 10 -9.10 -19.88 2.99
C VAL A 10 -9.18 -18.54 2.26
N VAL A 11 -10.27 -18.35 1.53
CA VAL A 11 -10.64 -17.03 0.98
C VAL A 11 -11.25 -16.23 2.13
N VAL A 12 -10.49 -15.30 2.71
CA VAL A 12 -11.03 -14.34 3.68
C VAL A 12 -11.64 -13.18 2.91
N VAL A 13 -12.95 -13.27 2.62
CA VAL A 13 -13.74 -12.13 2.20
C VAL A 13 -14.05 -11.32 3.46
N VAL A 14 -13.34 -10.20 3.66
CA VAL A 14 -13.66 -9.25 4.74
C VAL A 14 -14.88 -8.44 4.30
N ALA A 15 -16.07 -9.00 4.54
CA ALA A 15 -17.30 -8.23 4.57
C ALA A 15 -17.33 -7.39 5.85
N ALA A 16 -17.71 -6.12 5.72
CA ALA A 16 -17.79 -5.17 6.82
C ALA A 16 -18.61 -5.75 8.00
N GLY A 17 -17.96 -5.87 9.16
CA GLY A 17 -18.62 -6.02 10.45
C GLY A 17 -18.87 -7.45 10.95
N VAL A 18 -17.82 -8.19 11.31
CA VAL A 18 -17.87 -9.13 12.45
C VAL A 18 -16.51 -9.19 13.14
N ALA A 19 -16.50 -8.88 14.43
CA ALA A 19 -15.37 -9.03 15.33
C ALA A 19 -15.02 -10.52 15.53
N VAL A 20 -14.06 -11.05 14.78
CA VAL A 20 -13.37 -12.31 15.10
C VAL A 20 -11.89 -12.16 14.79
N GLY A 21 -11.09 -11.88 15.83
CA GLY A 21 -9.62 -11.83 15.72
C GLY A 21 -8.89 -10.95 16.73
N TRP A 22 -9.24 -11.00 18.03
CA TRP A 22 -8.62 -10.18 19.10
C TRP A 22 -7.07 -10.32 19.21
N ARG A 23 -6.45 -11.30 18.51
CA ARG A 23 -4.98 -11.51 18.51
C ARG A 23 -4.24 -11.06 17.24
N VAL A 24 -4.92 -10.50 16.23
CA VAL A 24 -4.29 -9.99 14.98
C VAL A 24 -3.96 -8.48 15.05
N TRP A 25 -4.33 -7.80 16.14
CA TRP A 25 -4.22 -6.35 16.35
C TRP A 25 -2.81 -5.72 16.28
N ARG A 26 -1.74 -6.51 16.10
CA ARG A 26 -0.38 -5.96 16.07
C ARG A 26 0.14 -5.58 14.70
N VAL A 27 -0.49 -6.08 13.63
CA VAL A 27 -0.01 -5.80 12.27
C VAL A 27 -0.99 -4.86 11.62
N GLU A 28 -0.51 -3.66 11.35
CA GLU A 28 -1.24 -2.65 10.61
C GLU A 28 -1.74 -3.22 9.28
N PRO A 29 -3.04 -3.11 8.96
CA PRO A 29 -3.59 -3.53 7.68
C PRO A 29 -2.95 -2.79 6.47
N PRO A 30 -2.83 -3.44 5.29
CA PRO A 30 -2.16 -2.85 4.13
C PRO A 30 -2.85 -1.59 3.58
N ASP A 31 -4.17 -1.51 3.68
CA ASP A 31 -4.95 -0.31 3.34
C ASP A 31 -4.61 0.89 4.23
N ARG A 32 -4.34 0.65 5.53
CA ARG A 32 -3.87 1.70 6.43
C ARG A 32 -2.46 2.17 6.10
N VAL A 33 -1.57 1.27 5.65
CA VAL A 33 -0.24 1.67 5.15
C VAL A 33 -0.36 2.56 3.91
N ALA A 34 -1.24 2.18 2.98
CA ALA A 34 -1.53 2.99 1.80
C ALA A 34 -2.08 4.37 2.18
N LEU A 35 -3.07 4.45 3.06
CA LEU A 35 -3.62 5.74 3.50
C LEU A 35 -2.59 6.59 4.25
N ARG A 36 -1.76 5.98 5.10
CA ARG A 36 -0.70 6.70 5.82
C ARG A 36 0.35 7.27 4.88
N SER A 37 0.67 6.62 3.76
CA SER A 37 1.60 7.21 2.79
C SER A 37 1.02 8.48 2.18
N PHE A 38 -0.28 8.53 1.88
CA PHE A 38 -0.94 9.76 1.44
C PHE A 38 -0.98 10.84 2.52
N ASP A 39 -1.24 10.48 3.77
CA ASP A 39 -1.20 11.44 4.89
C ASP A 39 0.22 12.02 5.07
N ALA A 40 1.25 11.18 4.98
CA ALA A 40 2.64 11.61 5.04
C ALA A 40 3.02 12.51 3.85
N MET A 41 2.58 12.18 2.63
CA MET A 41 2.74 13.02 1.44
C MET A 41 2.06 14.38 1.62
N LYS A 42 0.83 14.40 2.14
CA LYS A 42 0.06 15.62 2.41
C LYS A 42 0.74 16.51 3.46
N ALA A 43 1.34 15.89 4.48
CA ALA A 43 2.06 16.58 5.53
C ALA A 43 3.47 17.04 5.12
N GLY A 44 4.00 16.55 3.99
CA GLY A 44 5.41 16.74 3.61
C GLY A 44 6.39 16.01 4.53
N ASP A 45 5.94 14.99 5.27
CA ASP A 45 6.77 14.22 6.19
C ASP A 45 7.47 13.07 5.45
N LEU A 46 8.66 13.36 4.91
CA LEU A 46 9.46 12.38 4.17
C LEU A 46 9.92 11.20 5.04
N GLY A 47 10.10 11.40 6.34
CA GLY A 47 10.52 10.33 7.26
C GLY A 47 9.41 9.29 7.42
N SER A 48 8.19 9.75 7.71
CA SER A 48 7.01 8.89 7.79
C SER A 48 6.65 8.28 6.44
N LEU A 49 6.86 9.02 5.35
CA LEU A 49 6.63 8.50 4.01
C LEU A 49 7.61 7.37 3.70
N ARG A 50 8.92 7.58 3.87
CA ARG A 50 9.95 6.55 3.64
C ARG A 50 9.68 5.28 4.45
N ALA A 51 9.19 5.42 5.69
CA ALA A 51 8.85 4.28 6.54
C ALA A 51 7.73 3.38 5.97
N CYS A 52 6.93 3.88 5.02
CA CYS A 52 5.89 3.10 4.34
C CYS A 52 6.42 2.26 3.17
N TYR A 53 7.62 2.53 2.65
CA TYR A 53 8.16 1.87 1.45
C TYR A 53 9.17 0.78 1.80
N SER A 54 9.29 -0.23 0.92
CA SER A 54 10.45 -1.12 0.88
C SER A 54 11.68 -0.33 0.43
N GLU A 55 12.89 -0.78 0.82
CA GLU A 55 14.12 -0.10 0.39
C GLU A 55 14.28 -0.10 -1.14
N SER A 56 13.82 -1.17 -1.81
CA SER A 56 13.79 -1.25 -3.28
C SER A 56 12.85 -0.21 -3.87
N ALA A 57 11.60 -0.14 -3.38
CA ALA A 57 10.61 0.80 -3.89
C ALA A 57 11.00 2.26 -3.67
N TRP A 58 11.58 2.56 -2.51
CA TRP A 58 12.07 3.90 -2.21
C TRP A 58 13.23 4.30 -3.12
N SER A 59 14.18 3.39 -3.36
CA SER A 59 15.30 3.66 -4.27
C SER A 59 14.83 3.86 -5.71
N GLU A 60 13.84 3.10 -6.19
CA GLU A 60 13.24 3.34 -7.50
C GLU A 60 12.50 4.68 -7.57
N LEU A 61 11.79 5.08 -6.52
CA LEU A 61 11.17 6.41 -6.44
C LEU A 61 12.21 7.54 -6.54
N GLU A 62 13.34 7.42 -5.83
CA GLU A 62 14.47 8.36 -5.93
C GLU A 62 15.06 8.41 -7.35
N LYS A 63 15.17 7.27 -8.04
CA LYS A 63 15.67 7.23 -9.44
C LYS A 63 14.69 7.85 -10.43
N VAL A 64 13.40 7.49 -10.36
CA VAL A 64 12.37 8.00 -11.29
C VAL A 64 12.23 9.50 -11.14
N THR A 65 12.25 10.01 -9.92
CA THR A 65 12.20 11.46 -9.66
C THR A 65 13.44 12.19 -10.18
N ALA A 66 14.61 11.56 -10.15
CA ALA A 66 15.83 12.12 -10.75
C ALA A 66 15.83 12.11 -12.29
N ILE A 67 15.17 11.13 -12.93
CA ILE A 67 15.18 10.96 -14.40
C ILE A 67 14.17 11.87 -15.11
N ASP A 68 12.97 12.04 -14.55
CA ASP A 68 11.89 12.74 -15.27
C ASP A 68 12.11 14.26 -15.38
N GLY A 69 13.15 14.82 -14.74
CA GLY A 69 13.63 16.20 -14.88
C GLY A 69 12.64 17.31 -14.46
N LYS A 70 11.41 16.94 -14.10
CA LYS A 70 10.31 17.82 -13.69
C LYS A 70 10.30 18.08 -12.19
N ALA A 71 11.04 17.30 -11.40
CA ALA A 71 11.20 17.44 -9.96
C ALA A 71 12.69 17.31 -9.62
N ALA A 72 13.23 18.22 -8.79
CA ALA A 72 14.63 18.16 -8.37
C ALA A 72 14.86 17.17 -7.22
N SER A 73 13.78 16.67 -6.61
CA SER A 73 13.80 15.78 -5.45
C SER A 73 12.48 15.00 -5.34
N VAL A 74 12.50 13.92 -4.55
CA VAL A 74 11.28 13.21 -4.13
C VAL A 74 10.26 14.15 -3.48
N GLU A 75 10.74 15.11 -2.67
CA GLU A 75 9.90 16.12 -2.03
C GLU A 75 9.17 17.00 -3.07
N ASP A 76 9.87 17.48 -4.09
CA ASP A 76 9.27 18.29 -5.15
C ASP A 76 8.24 17.48 -5.95
N ALA A 77 8.53 16.20 -6.23
CA ALA A 77 7.60 15.32 -6.93
C ALA A 77 6.30 15.13 -6.12
N ILE A 78 6.43 14.86 -4.82
CA ILE A 78 5.29 14.75 -3.89
C ILE A 78 4.53 16.07 -3.87
N ARG A 79 5.21 17.21 -3.77
CA ARG A 79 4.59 18.53 -3.73
C ARG A 79 3.78 18.80 -5.00
N VAL A 80 4.30 18.45 -6.17
CA VAL A 80 3.59 18.58 -7.46
C VAL A 80 2.38 17.65 -7.52
N TYR A 81 2.55 16.40 -7.12
CA TYR A 81 1.46 15.41 -7.10
C TYR A 81 0.33 15.85 -6.14
N MET A 82 0.67 16.19 -4.89
CA MET A 82 -0.29 16.55 -3.86
C MET A 82 -1.03 17.87 -4.11
N LYS A 83 -0.54 18.75 -5.00
CA LYS A 83 -1.30 19.94 -5.43
C LYS A 83 -2.63 19.58 -6.09
N ARG A 84 -2.68 18.44 -6.79
CA ARG A 84 -3.88 17.97 -7.51
C ARG A 84 -4.79 17.09 -6.66
N VAL A 85 -4.24 16.45 -5.62
CA VAL A 85 -4.99 15.55 -4.74
C VAL A 85 -5.91 16.33 -3.79
N ARG A 86 -7.17 15.91 -3.69
CA ARG A 86 -8.20 16.47 -2.79
C ARG A 86 -8.66 15.46 -1.76
N ALA A 87 -8.88 14.22 -2.19
CA ALA A 87 -9.30 13.12 -1.34
C ALA A 87 -8.69 11.82 -1.85
N VAL A 88 -8.56 10.84 -0.95
CA VAL A 88 -8.16 9.48 -1.29
C VAL A 88 -9.13 8.52 -0.62
N LYS A 89 -9.63 7.55 -1.36
CA LYS A 89 -10.57 6.54 -0.88
C LYS A 89 -10.10 5.15 -1.27
N VAL A 90 -10.05 4.23 -0.31
CA VAL A 90 -9.81 2.81 -0.60
C VAL A 90 -11.07 2.20 -1.20
N LEU A 91 -10.93 1.58 -2.38
CA LEU A 91 -12.00 0.85 -3.04
C LEU A 91 -12.01 -0.62 -2.63
N SER A 92 -10.85 -1.26 -2.65
CA SER A 92 -10.72 -2.67 -2.34
C SER A 92 -9.31 -3.00 -1.86
N THR A 93 -9.19 -4.05 -1.05
CA THR A 93 -7.91 -4.59 -0.62
C THR A 93 -7.94 -6.09 -0.82
N THR A 94 -7.00 -6.58 -1.63
CA THR A 94 -6.81 -8.01 -1.87
C THR A 94 -5.50 -8.42 -1.24
N VAL A 95 -5.53 -9.44 -0.39
CA VAL A 95 -4.32 -10.02 0.20
C VAL A 95 -4.13 -11.42 -0.36
N GLU A 96 -2.95 -11.68 -0.91
CA GLU A 96 -2.56 -12.97 -1.42
C GLU A 96 -1.45 -13.55 -0.54
N THR A 97 -1.50 -14.87 -0.33
CA THR A 97 -0.46 -15.60 0.39
C THR A 97 0.09 -16.67 -0.54
N ALA A 98 1.35 -16.51 -0.93
CA ALA A 98 2.06 -17.50 -1.73
C ALA A 98 2.39 -18.74 -0.89
N GLY A 99 2.65 -19.87 -1.57
CA GLY A 99 2.91 -21.16 -0.93
C GLY A 99 4.14 -21.19 -0.01
N ASP A 100 5.03 -20.20 -0.13
CA ASP A 100 6.20 -19.99 0.73
C ASP A 100 5.92 -19.06 1.93
N GLN A 101 4.64 -18.84 2.26
CA GLN A 101 4.17 -17.92 3.30
C GLN A 101 4.49 -16.44 3.06
N ARG A 102 5.01 -16.06 1.88
CA ARG A 102 5.08 -14.65 1.51
C ARG A 102 3.68 -14.11 1.32
N GLN A 103 3.43 -12.91 1.81
CA GLN A 103 2.16 -12.24 1.63
C GLN A 103 2.35 -10.96 0.84
N THR A 104 1.49 -10.77 -0.13
CA THR A 104 1.40 -9.56 -0.95
C THR A 104 -0.01 -8.99 -0.81
N ALA A 105 -0.16 -7.69 -1.06
CA ALA A 105 -1.45 -7.05 -1.09
C ALA A 105 -1.54 -6.09 -2.27
N LEU A 106 -2.75 -6.01 -2.83
CA LEU A 106 -3.14 -5.01 -3.82
C LEU A 106 -4.21 -4.14 -3.18
N VAL A 107 -3.88 -2.87 -2.94
CA VAL A 107 -4.82 -1.87 -2.44
C VAL A 107 -5.22 -0.98 -3.61
N LYS A 108 -6.49 -1.07 -4.03
CA LYS A 108 -7.04 -0.16 -5.04
C LYS A 108 -7.58 1.06 -4.33
N VAL A 109 -7.10 2.23 -4.73
CA VAL A 109 -7.58 3.51 -4.24
C VAL A 109 -8.15 4.33 -5.40
N VAL A 110 -8.99 5.29 -5.06
CA VAL A 110 -9.38 6.38 -5.94
C VAL A 110 -8.85 7.67 -5.36
N VAL A 111 -8.14 8.41 -6.19
CA VAL A 111 -7.61 9.73 -5.90
C VAL A 111 -8.54 10.75 -6.52
N GLY A 112 -9.26 11.48 -5.66
CA GLY A 112 -10.07 12.61 -6.08
C GLY A 112 -9.18 13.80 -6.39
N THR A 113 -9.31 14.34 -7.59
CA THR A 113 -8.61 15.54 -8.08
C THR A 113 -9.60 16.62 -8.51
N ASP A 114 -9.11 17.82 -8.85
CA ASP A 114 -9.96 18.88 -9.41
C ASP A 114 -10.61 18.48 -10.76
N THR A 115 -10.01 17.52 -11.48
CA THR A 115 -10.46 17.07 -12.81
C THR A 115 -11.31 15.80 -12.78
N GLY A 116 -11.50 15.19 -11.60
CA GLY A 116 -12.25 13.96 -11.42
C GLY A 116 -11.52 12.94 -10.56
N GLU A 117 -11.99 11.69 -10.61
CA GLU A 117 -11.47 10.57 -9.85
C GLU A 117 -10.49 9.75 -10.70
N GLU A 118 -9.26 9.59 -10.22
CA GLU A 118 -8.21 8.80 -10.86
C GLU A 118 -7.96 7.51 -10.04
N PRO A 119 -8.17 6.31 -10.60
CA PRO A 119 -7.93 5.06 -9.89
C PRO A 119 -6.43 4.75 -9.85
N GLU A 120 -5.93 4.35 -8.68
CA GLU A 120 -4.56 3.89 -8.49
C GLU A 120 -4.53 2.51 -7.80
N THR A 121 -3.51 1.72 -8.10
CA THR A 121 -3.27 0.43 -7.43
C THR A 121 -1.92 0.47 -6.73
N ILE A 122 -1.94 0.26 -5.42
CA ILE A 122 -0.74 0.23 -4.58
C ILE A 122 -0.42 -1.22 -4.30
N HIS A 123 0.81 -1.61 -4.63
CA HIS A 123 1.35 -2.92 -4.37
C HIS A 123 2.05 -2.90 -3.01
N LEU A 124 1.79 -3.90 -2.17
CA LEU A 124 2.44 -4.03 -0.87
C LEU A 124 2.96 -5.45 -0.67
N VAL A 125 4.05 -5.56 0.08
CA VAL A 125 4.64 -6.82 0.51
C VAL A 125 4.69 -6.88 2.04
N ARG A 126 4.55 -8.07 2.61
CA ARG A 126 4.74 -8.29 4.04
C ARG A 126 6.18 -8.71 4.32
N ALA A 127 6.94 -7.86 4.99
CA ALA A 127 8.32 -8.10 5.38
C ALA A 127 8.56 -7.72 6.85
N GLY A 128 9.28 -8.54 7.60
CA GLY A 128 9.61 -8.25 9.02
C GLY A 128 8.37 -8.06 9.92
N GLY A 129 7.25 -8.68 9.59
CA GLY A 129 5.99 -8.55 10.32
C GLY A 129 5.18 -7.29 10.03
N ARG A 130 5.63 -6.42 9.11
CA ARG A 130 4.92 -5.21 8.67
C ARG A 130 4.61 -5.22 7.17
N TRP A 131 3.66 -4.42 6.75
CA TRP A 131 3.39 -4.17 5.33
C TRP A 131 4.20 -2.97 4.84
N LEU A 132 4.71 -3.07 3.62
CA LEU A 132 5.48 -2.03 2.95
C LEU A 132 5.01 -1.91 1.51
N ILE A 133 4.95 -0.68 1.00
CA ILE A 133 4.73 -0.38 -0.42
C ILE A 133 5.95 -0.88 -1.19
N ASP A 134 5.71 -1.64 -2.25
CA ASP A 134 6.72 -2.26 -3.10
C ASP A 134 6.63 -1.79 -4.55
#